data_AF-A0A7J6VUR8-F1
#
_entry.id   AF-A0A7J6VUR8-F1
#
_cell.length_a   1.000
_cell.length_b   1.000
_cell.length_c   1.000
_cell.angle_alpha   90.00
_cell.angle_beta   90.00
_cell.angle_gamma   90.00
#
_symmetry.space_group_name_H-M   'P 1'
#
loop_
_entity.id
_entity.type
_entity.pdbx_description
1 polymer ?
#
loop_
_entity_poly.entity_id
_entity_poly.type
_entity_poly.pdbx_seq_one_letter_code
_entity_poly.pdbx_strand_id
1 'polypeptide(L)'
;GLKTAIIEGDVVGGTCVNRGCFPSKAVLAVSDRMREYQNEHHLKALGLQVSAAGYDRQGVADHANNLASKIHSNLTNSMKAIGVDILTDLIHEASNAIALGIRIQVSDNIHSPLSEPIAV
;
A
#
# COMPACT_ATOMS: atom_id res chain seq x y z
N GLY A 1 19.78 19.70 -1.44
CA GLY A 1 18.96 18.65 -2.10
C GLY A 1 18.24 19.25 -3.27
N LEU A 2 17.90 18.44 -4.27
CA LEU A 2 17.03 18.87 -5.36
C LEU A 2 15.63 19.17 -4.81
N LYS A 3 14.95 20.18 -5.37
CA LYS A 3 13.53 20.38 -5.11
C LYS A 3 12.77 19.37 -5.95
N THR A 4 12.01 18.49 -5.30
CA THR A 4 11.31 17.38 -5.95
C THR A 4 9.82 17.49 -5.66
N ALA A 5 9.01 17.34 -6.71
CA ALA A 5 7.58 17.18 -6.62
C ALA A 5 7.17 15.82 -7.20
N ILE A 6 6.16 15.19 -6.60
CA ILE A 6 5.55 13.96 -7.09
C ILE A 6 4.12 14.31 -7.52
N ILE A 7 3.75 13.88 -8.72
CA ILE A 7 2.38 13.97 -9.23
C ILE A 7 1.79 12.56 -9.15
N GLU A 8 0.71 12.41 -8.37
CA GLU A 8 0.01 11.14 -8.18
C GLU A 8 -1.45 11.31 -8.60
N GLY A 9 -1.95 10.40 -9.43
CA GLY A 9 -3.32 10.47 -9.97
C GLY A 9 -4.39 9.90 -9.04
N ASP A 10 -3.97 9.15 -8.01
CA ASP A 10 -4.85 8.47 -7.07
C ASP A 10 -4.25 8.53 -5.64
N VAL A 11 -3.98 7.37 -5.03
CA VAL A 11 -3.43 7.27 -3.68
C VAL A 11 -1.94 6.99 -3.73
N VAL A 12 -1.17 7.79 -2.98
CA VAL A 12 0.29 7.63 -2.81
C VAL A 12 0.64 6.19 -2.46
N GLY A 13 1.69 5.67 -3.11
CA GLY A 13 2.15 4.29 -2.93
C GLY A 13 1.66 3.32 -3.99
N GLY A 14 0.78 3.77 -4.90
CA GLY A 14 0.37 3.05 -6.10
C GLY A 14 -0.17 1.64 -5.84
N THR A 15 -0.03 0.76 -6.83
CA THR A 15 -0.57 -0.60 -6.77
C THR A 15 -0.01 -1.40 -5.58
N CYS A 16 1.30 -1.34 -5.33
CA CYS A 16 1.98 -2.19 -4.35
C CYS A 16 1.43 -1.99 -2.92
N VAL A 17 1.24 -0.73 -2.52
CA VAL A 17 0.77 -0.37 -1.18
C VAL A 17 -0.74 -0.55 -1.06
N ASN A 18 -1.49 -0.08 -2.05
CA ASN A 18 -2.94 0.06 -1.91
C ASN A 18 -3.72 -1.20 -2.30
N ARG A 19 -3.24 -1.96 -3.28
CA ARG A 19 -3.98 -3.09 -3.87
C ARG A 19 -3.10 -4.26 -4.33
N GLY A 20 -1.92 -4.38 -3.73
CA GLY A 20 -0.87 -5.29 -4.20
C GLY A 20 -0.20 -6.01 -3.05
N CYS A 21 1.13 -5.92 -2.99
CA CYS A 21 1.95 -6.70 -2.08
C CYS A 21 1.56 -6.54 -0.61
N PHE A 22 1.25 -5.32 -0.15
CA PHE A 22 0.96 -5.08 1.26
C PHE A 22 -0.35 -5.73 1.75
N PRO A 23 -1.52 -5.46 1.13
CA PRO A 23 -2.76 -6.14 1.53
C PRO A 23 -2.66 -7.66 1.32
N SER A 24 -2.06 -8.13 0.22
CA SER A 24 -1.88 -9.56 -0.03
C SER A 24 -1.03 -10.24 1.03
N LYS A 25 0.09 -9.62 1.44
CA LYS A 25 0.94 -10.16 2.52
C LYS A 25 0.25 -10.15 3.88
N ALA A 26 -0.62 -9.17 4.16
CA ALA A 26 -1.40 -9.14 5.39
C ALA A 26 -2.35 -10.34 5.48
N VAL A 27 -3.05 -10.64 4.38
CA VAL A 27 -3.95 -11.80 4.31
C VAL A 27 -3.17 -13.12 4.41
N LEU A 28 -2.02 -13.22 3.74
CA LEU A 28 -1.16 -14.40 3.83
C LEU A 28 -0.65 -14.63 5.25
N ALA A 29 -0.23 -13.57 5.96
CA ALA A 29 0.23 -13.69 7.35
C ALA A 29 -0.85 -14.26 8.28
N VAL A 30 -2.11 -13.85 8.12
CA VAL A 30 -3.21 -14.44 8.89
C VAL A 30 -3.45 -15.90 8.50
N SER A 31 -3.32 -16.21 7.21
CA SER A 31 -3.50 -17.57 6.69
C SER A 31 -2.43 -18.53 7.21
N ASP A 32 -1.17 -18.08 7.26
CA ASP A 32 -0.06 -18.83 7.84
C ASP A 32 -0.31 -19.08 9.34
N ARG A 33 -0.75 -18.06 10.08
CA ARG A 33 -1.08 -18.22 11.50
C ARG A 33 -2.24 -19.19 11.73
N MET A 34 -3.25 -19.14 10.86
CA MET A 34 -4.37 -20.08 10.91
C MET A 34 -3.90 -21.53 10.67
N ARG A 35 -3.00 -21.72 9.71
CA ARG A 35 -2.40 -23.03 9.42
C ARG A 35 -1.60 -23.58 10.62
N GLU A 36 -0.88 -22.71 11.33
CA GLU A 36 -0.20 -23.10 12.57
C GLU A 36 -1.19 -23.53 13.66
N TYR A 37 -2.29 -22.79 13.83
CA TYR A 37 -3.31 -23.13 14.83
C TYR A 37 -4.06 -24.44 14.53
N GLN A 38 -4.16 -24.82 13.26
CA GLN A 38 -4.72 -26.11 12.86
C GLN A 38 -3.75 -27.29 13.08
N ASN A 39 -2.47 -27.03 13.35
CA ASN A 39 -1.48 -28.09 13.56
C ASN A 39 -1.50 -28.59 15.01
N GLU A 40 -2.51 -29.38 15.36
CA GLU A 40 -2.70 -29.91 16.71
C GLU A 40 -1.51 -30.72 17.24
N HIS A 41 -0.84 -31.49 16.38
CA HIS A 41 0.31 -32.31 16.80
C HIS A 41 1.48 -31.43 17.26
N HIS A 42 1.78 -30.38 16.49
CA HIS A 42 2.82 -29.43 16.84
C HIS A 42 2.46 -28.64 18.11
N LEU A 43 1.20 -28.19 18.23
CA LEU A 43 0.73 -27.48 19.41
C LEU A 43 0.77 -28.36 20.67
N LYS A 44 0.35 -29.62 20.59
CA LYS A 44 0.44 -30.58 21.71
C LYS A 44 1.89 -30.82 22.14
N ALA A 45 2.84 -30.90 21.19
CA ALA A 45 4.27 -31.02 21.51
C ALA A 45 4.82 -29.79 22.25
N LEU A 46 4.21 -28.62 22.03
CA LEU A 46 4.49 -27.38 22.77
C LEU A 46 3.69 -27.27 24.09
N GLY A 47 2.84 -28.25 24.42
CA GLY A 47 1.97 -28.23 25.60
C GLY A 47 0.75 -27.30 25.47
N LEU A 48 0.41 -26.87 24.25
CA LEU A 48 -0.73 -25.99 23.95
C LEU A 48 -1.92 -26.80 23.41
N GLN A 49 -3.13 -26.47 23.86
CA GLN A 49 -4.37 -27.05 23.37
C GLN A 49 -5.33 -25.93 22.95
N VAL A 50 -5.66 -25.87 21.66
CA VAL A 50 -6.56 -24.86 21.07
C VAL A 50 -7.80 -25.60 20.54
N SER A 51 -8.99 -25.20 20.98
CA SER A 51 -10.22 -26.00 20.82
C SER A 51 -10.97 -25.77 19.50
N ALA A 52 -10.76 -24.63 18.84
CA ALA A 52 -11.20 -24.33 17.48
C ALA A 52 -10.66 -22.93 17.12
N ALA A 53 -9.80 -22.82 16.13
CA ALA A 53 -9.47 -21.51 15.57
C ALA A 53 -10.61 -21.08 14.63
N GLY A 54 -11.24 -19.94 14.91
CA GLY A 54 -12.23 -19.33 14.03
C GLY A 54 -11.57 -18.46 12.97
N TYR A 55 -12.13 -18.43 11.77
CA TYR A 55 -11.64 -17.56 10.69
C TYR A 55 -12.70 -16.51 10.33
N ASP A 56 -12.49 -15.28 10.80
CA ASP A 56 -13.33 -14.14 10.45
C ASP A 56 -12.81 -13.46 9.18
N ARG A 57 -13.48 -13.72 8.05
CA ARG A 57 -13.13 -13.13 6.75
C ARG A 57 -13.19 -11.61 6.77
N GLN A 58 -14.17 -11.03 7.47
CA GLN A 58 -14.34 -9.57 7.48
C GLN A 58 -13.22 -8.93 8.30
N GLY A 59 -12.94 -9.45 9.50
CA GLY A 59 -11.82 -8.99 10.33
C GLY A 59 -10.47 -9.07 9.61
N VAL A 60 -10.26 -10.10 8.77
CA VAL A 60 -9.03 -10.20 7.96
C VAL A 60 -8.97 -9.15 6.85
N ALA A 61 -10.07 -8.92 6.15
CA ALA A 61 -10.15 -7.87 5.14
C ALA A 61 -9.92 -6.48 5.76
N ASP A 62 -10.56 -6.20 6.89
CA ASP A 62 -10.40 -4.95 7.64
C ASP A 62 -8.95 -4.78 8.14
N HIS A 63 -8.32 -5.86 8.60
CA HIS A 63 -6.91 -5.85 8.98
C HIS A 63 -6.00 -5.46 7.80
N ALA A 64 -6.19 -6.07 6.63
CA ALA A 64 -5.42 -5.77 5.43
C ALA A 64 -5.62 -4.31 4.98
N ASN A 65 -6.86 -3.82 4.96
CA ASN A 65 -7.20 -2.45 4.60
C ASN A 65 -6.60 -1.42 5.58
N ASN A 66 -6.67 -1.71 6.88
CA ASN A 66 -6.07 -0.88 7.91
C ASN A 66 -4.54 -0.82 7.79
N LEU A 67 -3.90 -1.94 7.44
CA LEU A 67 -2.45 -1.97 7.22
C LEU A 67 -2.07 -1.12 6.00
N ALA A 68 -2.75 -1.31 4.87
CA ALA A 68 -2.52 -0.50 3.67
C ALA A 68 -2.71 0.99 3.96
N SER A 69 -3.74 1.34 4.73
CA SER A 69 -4.04 2.72 5.13
C SER A 69 -2.94 3.37 5.95
N LYS A 70 -2.42 2.65 6.95
CA LYS A 70 -1.30 3.13 7.78
C LYS A 70 -0.04 3.33 6.96
N ILE A 71 0.24 2.43 6.03
CA ILE A 71 1.49 2.46 5.25
C ILE A 71 1.49 3.62 4.26
N HIS A 72 0.40 3.84 3.51
CA HIS A 72 0.36 5.00 2.60
C HIS A 72 0.40 6.32 3.37
N SER A 73 -0.24 6.40 4.55
CA SER A 73 -0.21 7.60 5.39
C SER A 73 1.20 7.89 5.90
N ASN A 74 1.89 6.87 6.41
CA ASN A 74 3.28 7.00 6.85
C ASN A 74 4.23 7.37 5.70
N LEU A 75 4.04 6.79 4.51
CA LEU A 75 4.80 7.12 3.32
C LEU A 75 4.61 8.59 2.94
N THR A 76 3.36 9.05 2.89
CA THR A 76 2.99 10.44 2.58
C THR A 76 3.61 11.41 3.58
N ASN A 77 3.51 11.11 4.88
CA ASN A 77 4.08 11.93 5.93
C ASN A 77 5.62 12.00 5.85
N SER A 78 6.27 10.86 5.54
CA SER A 78 7.72 10.80 5.40
C SER A 78 8.20 11.64 4.21
N MET A 79 7.48 11.58 3.08
CA MET A 79 7.76 12.41 1.89
C MET A 79 7.61 13.91 2.18
N LYS A 80 6.53 14.31 2.88
CA LYS A 80 6.35 15.71 3.30
C LYS A 80 7.45 16.17 4.27
N ALA A 81 7.87 15.30 5.19
CA ALA A 81 8.92 15.61 6.16
C ALA A 81 10.29 15.87 5.51
N ILE A 82 10.60 15.21 4.39
CA ILE A 82 11.83 15.46 3.62
C ILE A 82 11.70 16.61 2.61
N GLY A 83 10.55 17.30 2.58
CA GLY A 83 10.32 18.46 1.72
C GLY A 83 9.93 18.13 0.27
N VAL A 84 9.35 16.94 0.04
CA VAL A 84 8.76 16.58 -1.27
C VAL A 84 7.32 17.07 -1.33
N ASP A 85 7.01 17.86 -2.36
CA ASP A 85 5.64 18.33 -2.63
C ASP A 85 4.86 17.24 -3.38
N ILE A 86 3.75 16.78 -2.81
CA ILE A 86 2.87 15.79 -3.45
C ILE A 86 1.64 16.50 -3.99
N LEU A 87 1.44 16.43 -5.30
CA LEU A 87 0.32 16.99 -6.01
C LEU A 87 -0.59 15.86 -6.46
N THR A 88 -1.82 15.85 -5.95
CA THR A 88 -2.83 14.88 -6.37
C THR A 88 -3.59 15.46 -7.55
N ASP A 89 -3.27 15.01 -8.77
CA ASP A 89 -3.91 15.51 -9.99
C ASP A 89 -4.02 14.40 -11.05
N LEU A 90 -5.19 14.29 -11.66
CA LEU A 90 -5.54 13.33 -12.73
C LEU A 90 -5.11 13.82 -14.12
N ILE A 91 -4.63 15.07 -14.23
CA ILE A 91 -4.45 15.70 -15.53
C ILE A 91 -3.11 15.27 -16.17
N HIS A 92 -3.29 14.51 -17.26
CA HIS A 92 -2.29 14.09 -18.23
C HIS A 92 -1.27 15.19 -18.61
N GLU A 93 -0.06 14.71 -18.89
CA GLU A 93 1.09 15.38 -19.50
C GLU A 93 1.96 16.28 -18.60
N ALA A 94 3.00 15.61 -18.10
CA ALA A 94 4.19 16.13 -17.44
C ALA A 94 5.07 17.05 -18.32
N SER A 95 4.55 17.73 -19.34
CA SER A 95 5.33 18.69 -20.12
C SER A 95 5.29 20.11 -19.55
N ASN A 96 4.26 20.46 -18.78
CA ASN A 96 4.23 21.69 -17.99
C ASN A 96 3.00 21.58 -17.09
N ALA A 97 3.17 21.34 -15.79
CA ALA A 97 2.04 21.33 -14.87
C ALA A 97 1.38 22.72 -14.90
N ILE A 98 0.30 22.87 -15.67
CA ILE A 98 -0.52 24.09 -15.78
C ILE A 98 -1.88 23.90 -15.07
N ALA A 99 -2.19 22.66 -14.67
CA ALA A 99 -3.51 22.28 -14.16
C ALA A 99 -3.98 23.01 -12.89
N LEU A 100 -3.06 23.56 -12.08
CA LEU A 100 -3.40 24.35 -10.87
C LEU A 100 -3.00 25.84 -10.96
N GLY A 101 -2.61 26.34 -12.15
CA GLY A 101 -2.07 27.70 -12.30
C GLY A 101 -0.66 27.89 -11.72
N ILE A 102 -0.05 26.83 -11.17
CA ILE A 102 1.31 26.81 -10.62
C ILE A 102 2.26 26.32 -11.72
N ARG A 103 3.06 27.21 -12.32
CA ARG A 103 4.11 26.81 -13.28
C ARG A 103 5.21 26.02 -12.56
N ILE A 104 5.27 24.70 -12.75
CA ILE A 104 6.37 23.87 -12.27
C ILE A 104 7.40 23.72 -13.38
N GLN A 105 8.60 24.28 -13.19
CA GLN A 105 9.74 24.07 -14.08
C GLN A 105 10.46 22.79 -13.65
N VAL A 106 10.32 21.72 -14.44
CA VAL A 106 10.94 20.41 -14.17
C VAL A 106 12.25 20.33 -14.94
N SER A 107 13.37 20.16 -14.23
CA SER A 107 14.68 20.00 -14.86
C SER A 107 14.94 18.57 -15.35
N ASP A 108 14.36 17.58 -14.66
CA ASP A 108 14.46 16.15 -14.98
C ASP A 108 13.09 15.48 -14.73
N ASN A 109 12.56 14.76 -15.72
CA ASN A 109 11.26 14.11 -15.63
C ASN A 109 11.42 12.57 -15.58
N ILE A 110 10.88 11.94 -14.53
CA ILE A 110 10.87 10.48 -14.36
C ILE A 110 9.43 10.00 -14.47
N HIS A 111 9.14 9.22 -15.52
CA HIS A 111 7.81 8.64 -15.74
C HIS A 111 7.76 7.20 -15.21
N SER A 112 6.78 6.88 -14.36
CA SER A 112 6.61 5.56 -13.74
C SER A 112 5.14 5.16 -13.67
N PRO A 113 4.51 4.82 -14.80
CA PRO A 113 3.08 4.50 -14.86
C PRO A 113 2.78 3.16 -14.17
N LEU A 114 1.57 3.04 -13.63
CA LEU A 114 1.10 1.80 -13.02
C LEU A 114 0.74 0.76 -14.07
N SER A 115 0.90 -0.52 -13.73
CA SER A 115 0.29 -1.63 -14.46
C SER A 115 -1.12 -1.91 -13.92
N GLU A 116 -2.06 -2.08 -14.84
CA GLU A 116 -3.45 -2.45 -14.53
C GLU A 116 -3.71 -3.92 -14.89
N PRO A 117 -4.51 -4.64 -14.09
CA PRO A 117 -4.96 -5.97 -14.46
C PRO A 117 -5.83 -5.89 -15.71
N ILE A 118 -5.65 -6.84 -16.64
CA ILE A 118 -6.51 -7.00 -17.81
C ILE A 118 -7.90 -7.40 -17.28
N ALA A 119 -8.92 -6.58 -17.54
CA ALA A 119 -10.31 -6.96 -17.26
C ALA A 119 -10.66 -8.19 -18.12
N VAL A 120 -10.90 -9.32 -17.46
CA VAL A 120 -11.39 -10.58 -18.08
C VAL A 120 -12.90 -10.59 -18.05
#